data_AF-A0A957J801-F1
#
_entry.id   AF-A0A957J801-F1
#
_cell.length_a   1.000
_cell.length_b   1.000
_cell.length_c   1.000
_cell.angle_alpha   90.00
_cell.angle_beta   90.00
_cell.angle_gamma   90.00
#
_symmetry.space_group_name_H-M   'P 1'
#
loop_
_entity.id
_entity.type
_entity.pdbx_description
1 polymer ?
#
loop_
_entity_poly.entity_id
_entity_poly.type
_entity_poly.pdbx_seq_one_letter_code
_entity_poly.pdbx_strand_id
1 'polypeptide(L)'
;MSRQQDFITEARQAATNLYQAIVTLEGLQSEWNAQNYSVTLADGEGENAGYTASEVGSVVFDTANAMRVVLSAGHATNLTNLL
;
A
#
# COMPACT_ATOMS: atom_id res chain seq x y z
N MET A 1 -5.52 28.55 -13.65
CA MET A 1 -4.52 27.99 -12.71
C MET A 1 -3.22 27.85 -13.48
N SER A 2 -2.05 28.12 -12.89
CA SER A 2 -0.76 28.00 -13.60
C SER A 2 -0.21 26.58 -13.48
N ARG A 3 0.57 26.11 -14.46
CA ARG A 3 1.15 24.75 -14.46
C ARG A 3 1.88 24.40 -13.16
N GLN A 4 2.53 25.38 -12.53
CA GLN A 4 3.23 25.21 -11.26
C GLN A 4 2.27 24.85 -10.11
N GLN A 5 1.09 25.49 -10.06
CA GLN A 5 0.06 25.18 -9.06
C GLN A 5 -0.59 23.81 -9.31
N ASP A 6 -0.79 23.47 -10.59
CA ASP A 6 -1.30 22.15 -10.98
C ASP A 6 -0.29 21.05 -10.57
N PHE A 7 1.01 21.28 -10.80
CA PHE A 7 2.07 20.34 -10.41
C PHE A 7 2.11 20.10 -8.88
N ILE A 8 1.98 21.16 -8.07
CA ILE A 8 1.91 21.02 -6.61
C ILE A 8 0.68 20.17 -6.23
N THR A 9 -0.47 20.43 -6.86
CA THR A 9 -1.71 19.69 -6.60
C THR A 9 -1.56 18.20 -6.95
N GLU A 10 -0.98 17.89 -8.12
CA GLU A 10 -0.67 16.53 -8.55
C GLU A 10 0.27 15.83 -7.56
N ALA A 11 1.32 16.51 -7.10
CA ALA A 11 2.28 15.94 -6.15
C ALA A 11 1.64 15.63 -4.79
N ARG A 12 0.79 16.52 -4.27
CA ARG A 12 0.04 16.29 -3.02
C ARG A 12 -0.94 15.14 -3.13
N GLN A 13 -1.64 15.03 -4.27
CA GLN A 13 -2.56 13.92 -4.51
C GLN A 13 -1.81 12.59 -4.58
N ALA A 14 -0.67 12.55 -5.28
CA ALA A 14 0.16 11.35 -5.36
C ALA A 14 0.70 10.94 -3.97
N ALA A 15 1.15 11.90 -3.15
CA ALA A 15 1.58 11.64 -1.77
C ALA A 15 0.45 11.07 -0.91
N THR A 16 -0.75 11.65 -1.00
CA THR A 16 -1.95 11.16 -0.31
C THR A 16 -2.29 9.73 -0.72
N ASN A 17 -2.31 9.45 -2.03
CA ASN A 17 -2.63 8.12 -2.55
C ASN A 17 -1.61 7.08 -2.09
N LEU A 18 -0.31 7.42 -2.11
CA LEU A 18 0.74 6.52 -1.63
C LEU A 18 0.59 6.22 -0.14
N TYR A 19 0.37 7.25 0.68
CA TYR A 19 0.17 7.07 2.11
C TYR A 19 -1.06 6.19 2.40
N GLN A 20 -2.19 6.45 1.75
CA GLN A 20 -3.41 5.65 1.90
C GLN A 20 -3.22 4.19 1.47
N ALA A 21 -2.49 3.96 0.37
CA ALA A 21 -2.18 2.60 -0.10
C ALA A 21 -1.37 1.83 0.94
N ILE A 22 -0.35 2.45 1.55
CA ILE A 22 0.47 1.81 2.59
C ILE A 22 -0.38 1.49 3.82
N VAL A 23 -1.19 2.45 4.30
CA VAL A 23 -2.10 2.22 5.44
C VAL A 23 -3.10 1.09 5.14
N THR A 24 -3.61 1.02 3.91
CA THR A 24 -4.51 -0.04 3.47
C THR A 24 -3.83 -1.41 3.54
N LEU A 25 -2.59 -1.53 3.04
CA LEU A 25 -1.84 -2.78 3.12
C LEU A 25 -1.56 -3.20 4.58
N GLU A 26 -1.25 -2.25 5.47
CA GLU A 26 -1.11 -2.54 6.90
C GLU A 26 -2.42 -3.04 7.54
N GLY A 27 -3.56 -2.48 7.13
CA GLY A 27 -4.88 -2.96 7.53
C GLY A 27 -5.13 -4.39 7.05
N LEU A 28 -4.80 -4.67 5.79
CA LEU A 28 -4.91 -6.02 5.19
C LEU A 28 -3.99 -7.03 5.87
N GLN A 29 -2.80 -6.64 6.35
CA GLN A 29 -1.96 -7.54 7.16
C GLN A 29 -2.66 -7.95 8.46
N SER A 30 -3.29 -6.98 9.15
CA SER A 30 -4.03 -7.26 10.38
C SER A 30 -5.19 -8.23 10.13
N GLU A 31 -5.98 -7.96 9.08
CA GLU A 31 -7.08 -8.84 8.66
C GLU A 31 -6.57 -10.23 8.26
N TRP A 32 -5.50 -10.30 7.47
CA TRP A 32 -4.88 -11.56 7.05
C TRP A 32 -4.51 -12.44 8.23
N ASN A 33 -3.90 -11.86 9.26
CA ASN A 33 -3.55 -12.59 10.48
C ASN A 33 -4.79 -13.01 11.26
N ALA A 34 -5.80 -12.14 11.38
CA ALA A 34 -7.03 -12.42 12.10
C ALA A 34 -7.86 -13.55 11.45
N GLN A 35 -7.86 -13.63 10.12
CA GLN A 35 -8.61 -14.63 9.35
C GLN A 35 -7.76 -15.86 8.97
N ASN A 36 -6.47 -15.85 9.34
CA ASN A 36 -5.50 -16.88 9.00
C ASN A 36 -5.40 -17.16 7.48
N TYR A 37 -5.36 -16.11 6.67
CA TYR A 37 -5.33 -16.21 5.20
C TYR A 37 -4.08 -16.89 4.65
N SER A 38 -3.05 -17.11 5.47
CA SER A 38 -1.91 -17.97 5.11
C SER A 38 -2.31 -19.42 4.80
N VAL A 39 -3.49 -19.84 5.28
CA VAL A 39 -4.04 -21.19 5.08
C VAL A 39 -5.43 -21.14 4.45
N THR A 40 -6.23 -20.12 4.76
CA THR A 40 -7.66 -20.10 4.42
C THR A 40 -7.99 -19.32 3.14
N LEU A 41 -7.07 -18.50 2.62
CA LEU A 41 -7.31 -17.76 1.39
C LEU A 41 -7.14 -18.68 0.18
N ALA A 42 -8.19 -18.78 -0.64
CA ALA A 42 -8.13 -19.47 -1.92
C ALA A 42 -7.43 -18.58 -2.97
N ASP A 43 -6.93 -19.22 -4.04
CA ASP A 43 -6.44 -18.49 -5.20
C ASP A 43 -7.57 -17.68 -5.86
N GLY A 44 -7.17 -16.65 -6.62
CA GLY A 44 -8.09 -15.70 -7.22
C GLY A 44 -8.99 -16.32 -8.29
N GLU A 45 -10.23 -15.83 -8.35
CA GLU A 45 -11.25 -16.20 -9.33
C GLU A 45 -11.73 -14.97 -10.11
N GLY A 46 -12.34 -15.17 -11.29
CA GLY A 46 -12.90 -14.08 -12.10
C GLY A 46 -11.84 -13.10 -12.58
N GLU A 47 -12.00 -11.81 -12.24
CA GLU A 47 -11.01 -10.76 -12.57
C GLU A 47 -9.68 -10.95 -11.85
N ASN A 48 -9.65 -11.74 -10.78
CA ASN A 48 -8.45 -12.06 -10.02
C ASN A 48 -7.83 -13.40 -10.44
N ALA A 49 -8.36 -14.05 -11.49
CA ALA A 49 -7.84 -15.32 -11.97
C ALA A 49 -6.36 -15.21 -12.34
N GLY A 50 -5.55 -16.15 -11.84
CA GLY A 50 -4.12 -16.19 -12.06
C GLY A 50 -3.27 -15.59 -10.94
N TYR A 51 -3.88 -14.99 -9.91
CA TYR A 51 -3.18 -14.62 -8.68
C TYR A 51 -3.33 -15.70 -7.61
N THR A 52 -2.20 -16.13 -7.06
CA THR A 52 -2.16 -17.08 -5.94
C THR A 52 -2.28 -16.37 -4.60
N ALA A 53 -2.77 -17.07 -3.58
CA ALA A 53 -2.77 -16.56 -2.21
C ALA A 53 -1.35 -16.14 -1.76
N SER A 54 -0.32 -16.88 -2.19
CA SER A 54 1.08 -16.53 -1.87
C SER A 54 1.51 -15.19 -2.49
N GLU A 55 1.14 -14.90 -3.73
CA GLU A 55 1.48 -13.63 -4.39
C GLU A 55 0.79 -12.44 -3.70
N VAL A 56 -0.48 -12.62 -3.31
CA VAL A 56 -1.20 -11.62 -2.51
C VAL A 56 -0.51 -11.42 -1.17
N GLY A 57 -0.12 -12.50 -0.50
CA GLY A 57 0.62 -12.47 0.76
C GLY A 57 1.95 -11.71 0.65
N SER A 58 2.72 -11.90 -0.42
CA SER A 58 3.97 -11.16 -0.63
C SER A 58 3.76 -9.65 -0.82
N VAL A 59 2.67 -9.21 -1.45
CA VAL A 59 2.35 -7.78 -1.52
C VAL A 59 1.93 -7.24 -0.16
N VAL A 60 1.03 -7.94 0.52
CA VAL A 60 0.48 -7.53 1.82
C VAL A 60 1.57 -7.49 2.89
N PHE A 61 2.50 -8.44 2.92
CA PHE A 61 3.56 -8.52 3.93
C PHE A 61 4.89 -7.99 3.43
N ASP A 62 5.53 -8.64 2.46
CA ASP A 62 6.92 -8.34 2.09
C ASP A 62 7.06 -6.90 1.58
N THR A 63 6.17 -6.50 0.67
CA THR A 63 6.21 -5.16 0.07
C THR A 63 5.85 -4.09 1.10
N ALA A 64 4.77 -4.27 1.87
CA ALA A 64 4.37 -3.30 2.88
C ALA A 64 5.43 -3.16 4.00
N ASN A 65 6.06 -4.25 4.42
CA ASN A 65 7.15 -4.21 5.39
C ASN A 65 8.38 -3.47 4.84
N ALA A 66 8.74 -3.71 3.57
CA ALA A 66 9.81 -2.95 2.92
C ALA A 66 9.48 -1.45 2.84
N MET A 67 8.24 -1.10 2.51
CA MET A 67 7.80 0.30 2.49
C MET A 67 7.84 0.94 3.87
N ARG A 68 7.44 0.21 4.94
CA ARG A 68 7.58 0.70 6.31
C ARG A 68 9.03 1.03 6.65
N VAL A 69 9.99 0.18 6.26
CA VAL A 69 11.42 0.46 6.47
C VAL A 69 11.84 1.76 5.78
N VAL A 70 11.44 1.96 4.51
CA VAL A 70 11.72 3.20 3.77
C VAL A 70 11.10 4.42 4.47
N LEU A 71 9.85 4.32 4.91
CA LEU A 71 9.16 5.39 5.64
C LEU A 71 9.87 5.72 6.96
N SER A 72 10.27 4.71 7.73
CA SER A 72 11.03 4.88 8.97
C SER A 72 12.43 5.45 8.77
N ALA A 73 13.00 5.33 7.57
CA ALA A 73 14.27 5.97 7.19
C ALA A 73 14.14 7.49 6.94
N GLY A 74 12.98 8.09 7.17
CA GLY A 74 12.74 9.55 7.08
C GLY A 74 11.81 9.95 5.94
N HIS A 75 11.39 9.02 5.08
CA HIS A 75 10.47 9.32 3.99
C HIS A 75 9.02 9.54 4.46
N ALA A 76 8.66 9.07 5.66
CA ALA A 76 7.39 9.41 6.29
C ALA A 76 7.20 10.93 6.43
N THR A 77 8.24 11.63 6.92
CA THR A 77 8.22 13.08 7.10
C THR A 77 8.02 13.82 5.77
N ASN A 78 8.64 13.34 4.69
CA ASN A 78 8.49 13.94 3.37
C ASN A 78 7.05 13.85 2.85
N LEU A 79 6.39 12.71 3.06
CA LEU A 79 4.98 12.55 2.68
C LEU A 79 4.10 13.46 3.53
N THR A 80 4.25 13.44 4.85
CA THR A 80 3.41 14.24 5.76
C THR A 80 3.53 15.74 5.55
N ASN A 81 4.66 16.23 5.02
CA ASN A 81 4.83 17.64 4.67
C ASN A 81 3.96 18.08 3.47
N LEU A 82 3.46 17.13 2.67
CA LEU A 82 2.65 17.39 1.47
C LEU A 82 1.19 16.91 1.60
N LEU A 83 0.83 16.22 2.68
CA LEU A 83 -0.56 15.87 3.00
C LEU A 83 -1.32 17.14 3.44
#